data_AF-A0A1I7CU27-F1
#
_entry.id   AF-A0A1I7CU27-F1
#
_cell.length_a   1.000
_cell.length_b   1.000
_cell.length_c   1.000
_cell.angle_alpha   90.00
_cell.angle_beta   90.00
_cell.angle_gamma   90.00
#
_symmetry.space_group_name_H-M   'P 1'
#
loop_
_entity.id
_entity.type
_entity.pdbx_description
1 polymer ?
#
loop_
_entity_poly.entity_id
_entity_poly.type
_entity_poly.pdbx_seq_one_letter_code
_entity_poly.pdbx_strand_id
1 'polypeptide(L)'
;MVPLSQLRSTWAVLENPANRHRAVGLTEEQWHYAFTNTFGDEESRALHRRYHVPASGRILWNSVLANLMPGPQDAQVDYANDARPPLLFVSGGEDHIMPPAVQRSNAQHYRGDTVTEVREYPGYAHLLPAQAGWERIADEVLDWALAHATGPRPQVGAQ
;
A
#
# COMPACT_ATOMS: atom_id res chain seq x y z
N MET A 1 -10.96 6.87 -9.55
CA MET A 1 -11.95 5.76 -9.56
C MET A 1 -11.45 4.66 -8.66
N VAL A 2 -12.31 4.04 -7.85
CA VAL A 2 -11.94 2.87 -7.03
C VAL A 2 -11.95 1.62 -7.94
N PRO A 3 -10.82 0.92 -8.14
CA PRO A 3 -10.78 -0.25 -9.03
C PRO A 3 -11.62 -1.41 -8.50
N LEU A 4 -12.14 -2.24 -9.41
CA LEU A 4 -13.01 -3.38 -9.08
C LEU A 4 -12.32 -4.41 -8.15
N SER A 5 -11.03 -4.65 -8.34
CA SER A 5 -10.24 -5.52 -7.47
C SER A 5 -10.18 -4.99 -6.04
N GLN A 6 -9.95 -3.68 -5.88
CA GLN A 6 -9.94 -3.00 -4.59
C GLN A 6 -11.29 -3.08 -3.88
N LEU A 7 -12.40 -2.99 -4.62
CA LEU A 7 -13.74 -3.18 -4.05
C LEU A 7 -13.93 -4.61 -3.53
N ARG A 8 -13.50 -5.62 -4.28
CA ARG A 8 -13.63 -7.02 -3.86
C ARG A 8 -12.74 -7.35 -2.65
N SER A 9 -11.53 -6.80 -2.59
CA SER A 9 -10.61 -6.97 -1.46
C SER A 9 -11.12 -6.30 -0.18
N THR A 10 -11.76 -5.14 -0.30
CA THR A 10 -12.31 -4.39 0.85
C THR A 10 -13.69 -4.88 1.29
N TRP A 11 -14.39 -5.67 0.46
CA TRP A 11 -15.74 -6.18 0.75
C TRP A 11 -15.83 -6.94 2.06
N ALA A 12 -14.84 -7.81 2.36
CA ALA A 12 -14.80 -8.59 3.61
C ALA A 12 -14.90 -7.72 4.88
N VAL A 13 -14.47 -6.47 4.81
CA VAL A 13 -14.53 -5.52 5.93
C VAL A 13 -15.78 -4.65 5.87
N LEU A 14 -16.21 -4.25 4.68
CA LEU A 14 -17.29 -3.29 4.46
C LEU A 14 -18.69 -3.91 4.48
N GLU A 15 -18.82 -5.23 4.32
CA GLU A 15 -20.12 -5.91 4.26
C GLU A 15 -20.96 -5.79 5.56
N ASN A 16 -20.31 -5.51 6.70
CA ASN A 16 -20.98 -5.32 7.97
C ASN A 16 -20.56 -3.99 8.63
N PRO A 17 -21.46 -3.00 8.77
CA PRO A 17 -21.16 -1.71 9.42
C PRO A 17 -20.62 -1.84 10.85
N ALA A 18 -20.97 -2.92 11.58
CA ALA A 18 -20.44 -3.18 12.92
C ALA A 18 -18.92 -3.44 12.91
N ASN A 19 -18.34 -3.83 11.77
CA ASN A 19 -16.90 -4.02 11.61
C ASN A 19 -16.10 -2.74 11.81
N ARG A 20 -16.72 -1.55 11.70
CA ARG A 20 -16.06 -0.26 11.98
C ARG A 20 -15.35 -0.23 13.34
N HIS A 21 -15.86 -0.96 14.32
CA HIS A 21 -15.32 -0.98 15.68
C HIS A 21 -14.67 -2.34 16.05
N ARG A 22 -14.36 -3.19 15.05
CA ARG A 22 -13.81 -4.54 15.26
C ARG A 22 -12.48 -4.73 14.53
N ALA A 23 -11.74 -5.74 14.97
CA ALA A 23 -10.66 -6.31 14.19
C ALA A 23 -11.26 -7.34 13.22
N VAL A 24 -10.99 -7.20 11.92
CA VAL A 24 -11.52 -8.06 10.87
C VAL A 24 -10.38 -8.88 10.30
N GLY A 25 -10.44 -10.20 10.51
CA GLY A 25 -9.53 -11.16 9.90
C GLY A 25 -10.04 -11.62 8.54
N LEU A 26 -9.11 -11.88 7.63
CA LEU A 26 -9.39 -12.50 6.34
C LEU A 26 -9.35 -14.02 6.47
N THR A 27 -10.27 -14.70 5.78
CA THR A 27 -10.16 -16.14 5.53
C THR A 27 -8.95 -16.42 4.62
N GLU A 28 -8.50 -17.69 4.53
CA GLU A 28 -7.42 -18.06 3.61
C GLU A 28 -7.73 -17.70 2.15
N GLU A 29 -8.98 -17.84 1.72
CA GLU A 29 -9.44 -17.49 0.37
C GLU A 29 -9.42 -15.97 0.13
N GLN A 30 -9.89 -15.19 1.11
CA GLN A 30 -9.87 -13.72 1.04
C GLN A 30 -8.43 -13.19 1.05
N TRP A 31 -7.57 -13.79 1.88
CA TRP A 31 -6.15 -13.50 1.91
C TRP A 31 -5.48 -13.83 0.59
N HIS A 32 -5.75 -15.01 0.02
CA HIS A 32 -5.21 -15.40 -1.27
C HIS A 32 -5.59 -14.38 -2.35
N TYR A 33 -6.87 -13.99 -2.41
CA TYR A 33 -7.33 -13.00 -3.38
C TYR A 33 -6.70 -11.62 -3.17
N ALA A 34 -6.55 -11.15 -1.93
CA ALA A 34 -6.16 -9.78 -1.64
C ALA A 34 -4.63 -9.59 -1.57
N PHE A 35 -3.91 -10.52 -0.93
CA PHE A 35 -2.49 -10.39 -0.63
C PHE A 35 -1.58 -11.16 -1.58
N THR A 36 -2.01 -12.34 -2.02
CA THR A 36 -1.12 -13.33 -2.63
C THR A 36 -1.73 -13.97 -3.89
N ASN A 37 -2.43 -13.19 -4.71
CA ASN A 37 -3.20 -13.68 -5.87
C ASN A 37 -2.35 -14.22 -7.03
N THR A 38 -1.03 -14.03 -6.96
CA THR A 38 -0.04 -14.58 -7.90
C THR A 38 0.78 -15.71 -7.30
N PHE A 39 0.57 -16.04 -6.02
CA PHE A 39 1.31 -17.08 -5.30
C PHE A 39 0.65 -18.44 -5.50
N GLY A 40 1.39 -19.52 -5.24
CA GLY A 40 0.79 -20.85 -5.17
C GLY A 40 -0.12 -21.00 -3.93
N ASP A 41 -1.16 -21.81 -4.04
CA ASP A 41 -2.14 -22.03 -2.96
C ASP A 41 -1.51 -22.45 -1.63
N GLU A 42 -0.54 -23.38 -1.66
CA GLU A 42 0.12 -23.86 -0.45
C GLU A 42 0.97 -22.78 0.23
N GLU A 43 1.70 -22.02 -0.57
CA GLU A 43 2.51 -20.89 -0.12
C GLU A 43 1.63 -19.78 0.46
N SER A 44 0.55 -19.42 -0.24
CA SER A 44 -0.46 -18.47 0.22
C SER A 44 -1.02 -18.86 1.59
N ARG A 45 -1.39 -20.15 1.78
CA ARG A 45 -1.87 -20.66 3.07
C ARG A 45 -0.79 -20.62 4.16
N ALA A 46 0.46 -20.95 3.83
CA ALA A 46 1.57 -20.87 4.78
C ALA A 46 1.83 -19.42 5.23
N LEU A 47 1.80 -18.48 4.29
CA LEU A 47 1.97 -17.05 4.55
C LEU A 47 0.79 -16.47 5.35
N HIS A 48 -0.44 -16.90 5.08
CA HIS A 48 -1.60 -16.56 5.90
C HIS A 48 -1.37 -16.98 7.36
N ARG A 49 -1.04 -18.25 7.61
CA ARG A 49 -0.74 -18.73 8.97
C ARG A 49 0.39 -17.97 9.66
N ARG A 50 1.39 -17.53 8.90
CA ARG A 50 2.59 -16.89 9.43
C ARG A 50 2.44 -15.38 9.68
N TYR A 51 1.69 -14.68 8.83
CA TYR A 51 1.68 -13.21 8.76
C TYR A 51 0.30 -12.57 8.93
N HIS A 52 -0.79 -13.32 8.75
CA HIS A 52 -2.13 -12.74 8.86
C HIS A 52 -2.41 -12.30 10.31
N VAL A 53 -2.73 -11.02 10.45
CA VAL A 53 -3.26 -10.43 11.68
C VAL A 53 -4.54 -9.68 11.31
N PRO A 54 -5.64 -9.83 12.09
CA PRO A 54 -6.87 -9.09 11.86
C PRO A 54 -6.63 -7.57 11.79
N ALA A 55 -7.07 -6.94 10.70
CA ALA A 55 -6.93 -5.52 10.48
C ALA A 55 -7.97 -4.73 11.27
N SER A 56 -7.65 -3.51 11.70
CA SER A 56 -8.63 -2.62 12.33
C SER A 56 -9.65 -2.16 11.29
N GLY A 57 -10.91 -2.55 11.45
CA GLY A 57 -11.98 -2.14 10.55
C GLY A 57 -12.15 -0.62 10.51
N ARG A 58 -11.85 0.08 11.60
CA ARG A 58 -11.88 1.55 11.65
C ARG A 58 -10.98 2.18 10.57
N ILE A 59 -9.77 1.66 10.38
CA ILE A 59 -8.81 2.20 9.42
C ILE A 59 -9.36 2.06 8.00
N LEU A 60 -9.87 0.87 7.64
CA LEU A 60 -10.42 0.62 6.31
C LEU A 60 -11.69 1.43 6.05
N TRP A 61 -12.59 1.54 7.03
CA TRP A 61 -13.78 2.39 6.93
C TRP A 61 -13.40 3.87 6.77
N ASN A 62 -12.39 4.36 7.50
CA ASN A 62 -11.89 5.73 7.33
C ASN A 62 -11.29 5.93 5.93
N SER A 63 -10.53 4.98 5.40
CA SER A 63 -9.96 5.06 4.04
C SER A 63 -11.05 5.11 2.96
N VAL A 64 -12.14 4.35 3.10
CA VAL A 64 -13.25 4.35 2.15
C VAL A 64 -14.08 5.63 2.24
N LEU A 65 -14.34 6.10 3.46
CA LEU A 65 -15.13 7.30 3.72
C LEU A 65 -14.33 8.60 3.52
N ALA A 66 -13.00 8.54 3.39
CA ALA A 66 -12.15 9.72 3.27
C ALA A 66 -12.54 10.62 2.09
N ASN A 67 -13.04 10.06 0.98
CA ASN A 67 -13.51 10.83 -0.17
C ASN A 67 -14.94 11.37 -0.02
N LEU A 68 -15.67 10.96 1.02
CA LEU A 68 -17.09 11.31 1.26
C LEU A 68 -17.27 12.23 2.48
N MET A 69 -16.31 12.24 3.40
CA MET A 69 -16.37 13.06 4.61
C MET A 69 -15.82 14.47 4.37
N PRO A 70 -16.52 15.52 4.84
CA PRO A 70 -16.01 16.89 4.76
C PRO A 70 -14.86 17.12 5.76
N GLY A 71 -13.93 17.99 5.39
CA GLY A 71 -12.83 18.43 6.24
C GLY A 71 -11.58 17.54 6.21
N PRO A 72 -10.55 17.90 6.99
CA PRO A 72 -9.32 17.13 7.14
C PRO A 72 -9.60 15.69 7.57
N GLN A 73 -9.12 14.73 6.78
CA GLN A 73 -9.20 13.31 7.11
C GLN A 73 -7.93 12.89 7.87
N ASP A 74 -8.02 11.83 8.67
CA ASP A 74 -6.86 11.26 9.38
C ASP A 74 -5.69 10.94 8.44
N ALA A 75 -5.98 10.69 7.17
CA ALA A 75 -5.01 10.38 6.12
C ALA A 75 -4.71 11.55 5.15
N GLN A 76 -4.99 12.80 5.55
CA GLN A 76 -4.70 13.97 4.71
C GLN A 76 -3.20 14.09 4.41
N VAL A 77 -2.87 14.44 3.16
CA VAL A 77 -1.51 14.66 2.69
C VAL A 77 -1.35 16.13 2.29
N ASP A 78 -0.27 16.76 2.74
CA ASP A 78 0.18 18.06 2.23
C ASP A 78 1.00 17.87 0.95
N TYR A 79 0.30 17.86 -0.19
CA TYR A 79 0.94 17.70 -1.51
C TYR A 79 1.79 18.90 -1.93
N ALA A 80 1.67 20.05 -1.25
CA ALA A 80 2.40 21.28 -1.54
C ALA A 80 3.68 21.42 -0.70
N ASN A 81 4.02 20.43 0.12
CA ASN A 81 5.23 20.45 0.92
C ASN A 81 6.48 20.21 0.05
N ASP A 82 7.07 21.29 -0.45
CA ASP A 82 8.32 21.26 -1.25
C ASP A 82 9.58 20.99 -0.42
N ALA A 83 9.47 20.93 0.91
CA ALA A 83 10.59 20.59 1.80
C ALA A 83 10.73 19.07 2.04
N ARG A 84 9.85 18.24 1.46
CA ARG A 84 9.90 16.78 1.64
C ARG A 84 11.11 16.14 0.93
N PRO A 85 11.59 14.98 1.40
CA PRO A 85 12.55 14.17 0.64
C PRO A 85 11.93 13.61 -0.67
N PRO A 86 12.78 13.14 -1.60
CA PRO A 86 12.35 12.36 -2.76
C PRO A 86 11.40 11.22 -2.40
N LEU A 87 10.40 10.97 -3.24
CA LEU A 87 9.38 9.93 -3.04
C LEU A 87 9.35 8.96 -4.22
N LEU A 88 9.45 7.67 -3.93
CA LEU A 88 9.25 6.59 -4.90
C LEU A 88 8.01 5.79 -4.53
N PHE A 89 7.05 5.73 -5.44
CA PHE A 89 5.94 4.78 -5.38
C PHE A 89 6.36 3.45 -6.03
N VAL A 90 6.16 2.34 -5.31
CA VAL A 90 6.41 0.98 -5.79
C VAL A 90 5.10 0.21 -5.79
N SER A 91 4.74 -0.41 -6.91
CA SER A 91 3.48 -1.14 -7.06
C SER A 91 3.71 -2.54 -7.61
N GLY A 92 3.04 -3.54 -7.03
CA GLY A 92 2.84 -4.83 -7.68
C GLY A 92 1.79 -4.69 -8.80
N GLY A 93 2.09 -5.21 -9.99
CA GLY A 93 1.20 -5.10 -11.14
C GLY A 93 -0.16 -5.77 -10.94
N GLU A 94 -0.19 -6.83 -10.14
CA GLU A 94 -1.38 -7.63 -9.84
C GLU A 94 -1.97 -7.33 -8.45
N ASP A 95 -1.57 -6.22 -7.82
CA ASP A 95 -2.07 -5.83 -6.50
C ASP A 95 -3.58 -5.56 -6.53
N HIS A 96 -4.34 -6.34 -5.77
CA HIS A 96 -5.79 -6.19 -5.65
C HIS A 96 -6.25 -5.26 -4.54
N ILE A 97 -5.38 -4.82 -3.62
CA ILE A 97 -5.71 -3.87 -2.54
C ILE A 97 -5.34 -2.45 -2.95
N MET A 98 -4.13 -2.25 -3.47
CA MET A 98 -3.58 -0.96 -3.93
C MET A 98 -3.08 -1.08 -5.37
N PRO A 99 -3.98 -1.33 -6.34
CA PRO A 99 -3.61 -1.51 -7.74
C PRO A 99 -2.83 -0.30 -8.27
N PRO A 100 -1.95 -0.48 -9.28
CA PRO A 100 -1.06 0.58 -9.78
C PRO A 100 -1.76 1.91 -10.15
N ALA A 101 -3.02 1.84 -10.59
CA ALA A 101 -3.82 3.03 -10.89
C ALA A 101 -3.99 3.98 -9.68
N VAL A 102 -4.07 3.45 -8.46
CA VAL A 102 -4.17 4.24 -7.22
C VAL A 102 -2.88 5.03 -7.01
N GLN A 103 -1.72 4.37 -7.12
CA GLN A 103 -0.43 5.00 -6.92
C GLN A 103 -0.12 6.03 -8.02
N ARG A 104 -0.48 5.75 -9.27
CA ARG A 104 -0.41 6.74 -10.36
C ARG A 104 -1.28 7.96 -10.09
N SER A 105 -2.51 7.76 -9.60
CA SER A 105 -3.39 8.87 -9.20
C SER A 105 -2.78 9.70 -8.08
N ASN A 106 -2.21 9.04 -7.06
CA ASN A 106 -1.52 9.72 -5.96
C ASN A 106 -0.34 10.54 -6.46
N ALA A 107 0.49 9.98 -7.35
CA ALA A 107 1.65 10.68 -7.92
C ALA A 107 1.25 11.97 -8.66
N GLN A 108 0.09 12.00 -9.34
CA GLN A 108 -0.39 13.20 -10.07
C GLN A 108 -0.74 14.40 -9.17
N HIS A 109 -0.94 14.17 -7.87
CA HIS A 109 -1.18 15.25 -6.91
C HIS A 109 0.12 15.98 -6.52
N TYR A 110 1.29 15.35 -6.66
CA TYR A 110 2.58 15.97 -6.37
C TYR A 110 3.07 16.74 -7.61
N ARG A 111 2.92 18.07 -7.56
CA ARG A 111 3.25 18.98 -8.69
C ARG A 111 4.41 19.95 -8.42
N GLY A 112 5.00 19.88 -7.23
CA GLY A 112 6.14 20.72 -6.84
C GLY A 112 7.47 20.25 -7.42
N ASP A 113 8.56 20.93 -7.05
CA ASP A 113 9.90 20.69 -7.59
C ASP A 113 10.61 19.46 -6.97
N THR A 114 9.97 18.82 -6.00
CA THR A 114 10.46 17.60 -5.35
C THR A 114 10.34 16.36 -6.24
N VAL A 115 11.37 15.50 -6.22
CA VAL A 115 11.38 14.24 -6.98
C VAL A 115 10.22 13.34 -6.53
N THR A 116 9.44 12.88 -7.52
CA THR A 116 8.37 11.90 -7.38
C THR A 116 8.45 10.92 -8.54
N GLU A 117 8.66 9.65 -8.26
CA GLU A 117 8.73 8.60 -9.28
C GLU A 117 7.76 7.46 -8.97
N VAL A 118 7.40 6.71 -10.01
CA VAL A 118 6.55 5.52 -9.92
C VAL A 118 7.27 4.36 -10.61
N ARG A 119 7.33 3.21 -9.93
CA ARG A 119 7.77 1.93 -10.48
C ARG A 119 6.70 0.87 -10.29
N GLU A 120 6.46 0.11 -11.34
CA GLU A 120 5.46 -0.95 -11.38
C GLU A 120 6.15 -2.26 -11.77
N TYR A 121 5.84 -3.33 -11.03
CA TYR A 121 6.46 -4.64 -11.18
C TYR A 121 5.39 -5.66 -11.62
N PRO A 122 5.29 -5.97 -12.94
CA PRO A 122 4.31 -6.93 -13.44
C PRO A 122 4.46 -8.31 -12.79
N GLY A 123 3.33 -8.98 -12.53
CA GLY A 123 3.31 -10.31 -11.91
C GLY A 123 3.49 -10.33 -10.39
N TYR A 124 3.64 -9.17 -9.73
CA TYR A 124 3.72 -9.08 -8.27
C TYR A 124 2.36 -8.73 -7.64
N ALA A 125 1.98 -9.47 -6.60
CA ALA A 125 0.78 -9.20 -5.80
C ALA A 125 1.03 -8.15 -4.70
N HIS A 126 0.03 -7.90 -3.86
CA HIS A 126 0.12 -6.93 -2.77
C HIS A 126 1.20 -7.30 -1.73
N LEU A 127 1.37 -8.60 -1.43
CA LEU A 127 2.45 -9.09 -0.58
C LEU A 127 3.78 -9.21 -1.34
N LEU A 128 4.08 -8.26 -2.23
CA LEU A 128 5.31 -8.24 -3.02
C LEU A 128 6.60 -8.47 -2.20
N PRO A 129 6.75 -7.98 -0.95
CA PRO A 129 8.01 -8.14 -0.22
C PRO A 129 8.27 -9.58 0.25
N ALA A 130 7.30 -10.49 0.06
CA ALA A 130 7.45 -11.90 0.37
C ALA A 130 7.32 -12.80 -0.87
N GLN A 131 7.16 -12.23 -2.07
CA GLN A 131 7.03 -13.00 -3.31
C GLN A 131 8.41 -13.40 -3.83
N ALA A 132 8.55 -14.59 -4.42
CA ALA A 132 9.81 -14.99 -5.05
C ALA A 132 10.32 -13.91 -6.05
N GLY A 133 11.59 -13.51 -5.91
CA GLY A 133 12.21 -12.46 -6.72
C GLY A 133 12.10 -11.04 -6.15
N TRP A 134 11.48 -10.87 -4.98
CA TRP A 134 11.38 -9.58 -4.28
C TRP A 134 12.74 -8.92 -4.02
N GLU A 135 13.82 -9.69 -3.91
CA GLU A 135 15.17 -9.20 -3.66
C GLU A 135 15.60 -8.19 -4.73
N ARG A 136 15.28 -8.48 -6.00
CA ARG A 136 15.55 -7.55 -7.10
C ARG A 136 14.84 -6.22 -6.92
N ILE A 137 13.58 -6.24 -6.45
CA ILE A 137 12.81 -5.02 -6.19
C ILE A 137 13.47 -4.24 -5.05
N ALA A 138 13.89 -4.94 -3.99
CA ALA A 138 14.58 -4.32 -2.86
C ALA A 138 15.89 -3.66 -3.30
N ASP A 139 16.70 -4.33 -4.13
CA ASP A 139 17.94 -3.78 -4.68
C ASP A 139 17.67 -2.53 -5.54
N GLU A 140 16.71 -2.60 -6.47
CA GLU A 140 16.37 -1.48 -7.35
C GLU A 140 15.84 -0.26 -6.55
N VAL A 141 15.07 -0.49 -5.49
CA VAL A 141 14.55 0.57 -4.60
C VAL A 141 15.67 1.16 -3.74
N LEU A 142 16.58 0.32 -3.24
CA LEU A 142 17.73 0.76 -2.48
C LEU A 142 18.67 1.61 -3.34
N ASP A 143 18.99 1.16 -4.55
CA ASP A 143 19.81 1.91 -5.50
C ASP A 143 19.19 3.27 -5.81
N TRP A 144 17.87 3.31 -6.02
CA TRP A 144 17.15 4.57 -6.21
C TRP A 144 17.28 5.49 -5.00
N ALA A 145 17.09 4.96 -3.79
CA ALA A 145 17.18 5.75 -2.56
C ALA A 145 18.60 6.30 -2.35
N LEU A 146 19.64 5.50 -2.61
CA LEU A 146 21.03 5.92 -2.50
C LEU A 146 21.40 6.99 -3.52
N ALA A 147 20.93 6.88 -4.76
CA ALA A 147 21.12 7.90 -5.79
C ALA A 147 20.49 9.25 -5.43
N HIS A 148 19.41 9.23 -4.64
CA HIS A 148 18.64 10.40 -4.22
C HIS A 148 18.97 10.90 -2.80
N ALA A 149 19.90 10.25 -2.10
CA ALA A 149 20.34 10.61 -0.76
C ALA A 149 21.32 11.80 -0.76
N THR A 150 20.88 12.94 -1.31
CA THR A 150 21.71 14.14 -1.52
C THR A 150 21.56 15.20 -0.43
N GLY A 151 20.61 15.03 0.50
CA GLY A 151 20.37 15.95 1.62
C GLY A 151 21.22 15.66 2.87
N PRO A 152 21.37 16.63 3.78
CA PRO A 152 22.01 16.39 5.07
C PRO A 152 21.25 15.29 5.83
N ARG A 153 22.00 14.29 6.31
CA ARG A 153 21.43 13.23 7.15
C ARG A 153 20.86 13.89 8.41
N PRO A 154 19.56 13.75 8.72
CA PRO A 154 19.02 14.27 9.96
C PRO A 154 19.87 13.72 11.11
N GLN A 155 20.47 14.60 11.91
CA GLN A 155 21.05 14.17 13.17
C GLN A 155 19.88 13.70 14.01
N VAL A 156 19.77 12.38 14.19
CA VAL A 156 18.89 11.82 15.21
C VAL A 156 19.48 12.31 16.53
N GLY A 157 18.90 13.38 17.06
CA GLY A 157 19.33 13.97 18.32
C GLY A 157 19.31 12.88 19.39
N ALA A 158 20.42 12.73 20.10
CA ALA A 158 20.44 12.04 21.38
C ALA A 158 19.39 12.73 22.26
N GLN A 159 18.34 11.99 22.60
CA GLN A 159 17.43 12.36 23.70
C GLN A 159 18.15 12.16 25.02
#